data_AF-A0A8T5NX95-F1
#
_entry.id   AF-A0A8T5NX95-F1
#
_cell.length_a   1.000
_cell.length_b   1.000
_cell.length_c   1.000
_cell.angle_alpha   90.00
_cell.angle_beta   90.00
_cell.angle_gamma   90.00
#
_symmetry.space_group_name_H-M   'P 1'
#
loop_
_entity.id
_entity.type
_entity.pdbx_description
1 polymer ?
#
loop_
_entity_poly.entity_id
_entity_poly.type
_entity_poly.pdbx_seq_one_letter_code
_entity_poly.pdbx_strand_id
1 'polypeptide(L)'
;LWAITPRPLTFEENIKARVDDYETLFDENGNERDLNLRTRLFNTYLDSCTGIAYKAKTTKFKIVTECSELINIASNFNEHYLPIDYGSINGIELDSSQGIYNQLLTPKQILEHPAWNEFIKDKSLLKTYIDLFFKLKPGDGKMRFWVNKETKKNELRALYVNGIDSDSYANGNYDLYYSASFLRVTQKAPTALSREKF
;
A
#
# COMPACT_ATOMS: atom_id res chain seq x y z
N LEU A 1 -23.88 -14.26 17.06
CA LEU A 1 -22.46 -14.61 16.78
C LEU A 1 -21.93 -13.59 15.79
N TRP A 2 -21.03 -12.73 16.24
CA TRP A 2 -20.43 -11.69 15.40
C TRP A 2 -19.30 -12.34 14.59
N ALA A 3 -19.36 -12.31 13.27
CA ALA A 3 -18.26 -12.76 12.43
C ALA A 3 -17.19 -11.66 12.42
N ILE A 4 -16.03 -11.95 13.01
CA ILE A 4 -14.83 -11.12 12.85
C ILE A 4 -14.32 -11.41 11.44
N THR A 5 -14.51 -10.48 10.50
CA THR A 5 -13.97 -10.63 9.15
C THR A 5 -12.57 -10.01 9.12
N PRO A 6 -11.49 -10.80 8.95
CA PRO A 6 -10.15 -10.25 8.79
C PRO A 6 -10.08 -9.42 7.52
N ARG A 7 -9.49 -8.22 7.60
CA ARG A 7 -9.18 -7.39 6.42
C ARG A 7 -7.67 -7.28 6.20
N PRO A 8 -7.21 -7.13 4.96
CA PRO A 8 -5.85 -6.69 4.68
C PRO A 8 -5.54 -5.36 5.39
N LEU A 9 -4.27 -5.18 5.77
CA LEU A 9 -3.75 -3.89 6.20
C LEU A 9 -3.83 -2.88 5.05
N THR A 10 -4.12 -1.62 5.33
CA THR A 10 -3.99 -0.54 4.35
C THR A 10 -2.52 -0.31 3.98
N PHE A 11 -2.27 0.50 2.95
CA PHE A 11 -0.89 0.80 2.56
C PHE A 11 -0.10 1.44 3.70
N GLU A 12 -0.68 2.44 4.40
CA GLU A 12 -0.07 3.07 5.58
C GLU A 12 0.23 2.06 6.69
N GLU A 13 -0.72 1.17 6.97
CA GLU A 13 -0.57 0.13 8.00
C GLU A 13 0.53 -0.88 7.63
N ASN A 14 0.69 -1.24 6.34
CA ASN A 14 1.80 -2.07 5.87
C ASN A 14 3.16 -1.38 6.08
N ILE A 15 3.25 -0.08 5.78
CA ILE A 15 4.47 0.70 6.04
C ILE A 15 4.76 0.77 7.53
N LYS A 16 3.74 1.03 8.35
CA LYS A 16 3.87 1.03 9.81
C LYS A 16 4.37 -0.31 10.34
N ALA A 17 3.78 -1.42 9.88
CA ALA A 17 4.19 -2.76 10.28
C ALA A 17 5.67 -3.04 9.93
N ARG A 18 6.15 -2.58 8.76
CA ARG A 18 7.56 -2.69 8.37
C ARG A 18 8.48 -1.91 9.30
N VAL A 19 8.13 -0.67 9.63
CA VAL A 19 8.91 0.17 10.55
C VAL A 19 8.95 -0.45 11.95
N ASP A 20 7.78 -0.77 12.52
CA ASP A 20 7.67 -1.35 13.86
C ASP A 20 8.43 -2.68 13.98
N ASP A 21 8.35 -3.56 12.97
CA ASP A 21 9.06 -4.84 12.95
C ASP A 21 10.59 -4.65 12.91
N TYR A 22 11.07 -3.66 12.15
CA TYR A 22 12.50 -3.35 12.07
C TYR A 22 13.04 -2.73 13.36
N GLU A 23 12.25 -1.89 14.01
CA GLU A 23 12.64 -1.18 15.24
C GLU A 23 12.57 -2.07 16.49
N THR A 24 11.83 -3.18 16.44
CA THR A 24 11.79 -4.15 17.54
C THR A 24 13.13 -4.90 17.66
N LEU A 25 13.95 -4.49 18.62
CA LEU A 25 15.33 -4.97 18.81
C LEU A 25 15.44 -6.33 19.50
N PHE A 26 14.48 -6.68 20.35
CA PHE A 26 14.52 -7.90 21.17
C PHE A 26 13.30 -8.77 20.89
N ASP A 27 13.45 -10.09 20.99
CA ASP A 27 12.36 -11.05 20.93
C ASP A 27 11.60 -11.14 22.28
N GLU A 28 10.58 -11.99 22.34
CA GLU A 28 9.78 -12.22 23.56
C GLU A 28 10.57 -12.83 24.73
N ASN A 29 11.75 -13.43 24.45
CA ASN A 29 12.65 -14.00 25.44
C ASN A 29 13.76 -13.01 25.85
N GLY A 30 13.77 -11.80 25.29
CA GLY A 30 14.78 -10.77 25.55
C GLY A 30 16.08 -10.94 24.76
N ASN A 31 16.13 -11.84 23.77
CA ASN A 31 17.32 -11.98 22.92
C ASN A 31 17.32 -10.90 21.83
N GLU A 32 18.51 -10.38 21.48
CA GLU A 32 18.63 -9.44 20.37
C GLU A 32 18.26 -10.12 19.05
N ARG A 33 17.39 -9.46 18.27
CA ARG A 33 16.98 -9.90 16.95
C ARG A 33 18.04 -9.53 15.93
N ASP A 34 18.50 -10.51 15.16
CA ASP A 34 19.40 -10.27 14.06
C ASP A 34 18.77 -9.42 12.92
N LEU A 35 19.62 -8.94 12.02
CA LEU A 35 19.19 -8.09 10.91
C LEU A 35 18.24 -8.80 9.93
N ASN A 36 18.38 -10.12 9.74
CA ASN A 36 17.50 -10.87 8.83
C ASN A 36 16.06 -10.89 9.37
N LEU A 37 15.91 -11.14 10.67
CA LEU A 37 14.62 -11.10 11.35
C LEU A 37 14.02 -9.71 11.35
N ARG A 38 14.83 -8.66 11.48
CA ARG A 38 14.36 -7.26 11.47
C ARG A 38 14.03 -6.74 10.07
N THR A 39 14.56 -7.37 9.02
CA THR A 39 14.32 -6.97 7.62
C THR A 39 13.29 -7.85 6.91
N ARG A 40 12.75 -8.89 7.55
CA ARG A 40 11.80 -9.84 6.94
C ARG A 40 10.62 -9.16 6.24
N LEU A 41 10.02 -8.12 6.84
CA LEU A 41 8.90 -7.41 6.22
C LEU A 41 9.35 -6.44 5.11
N PHE A 42 10.58 -5.92 5.18
CA PHE A 42 11.19 -5.16 4.09
C PHE A 42 11.50 -6.06 2.89
N ASN A 43 11.83 -7.33 3.11
CA ASN A 43 12.11 -8.32 2.06
C ASN A 43 10.84 -8.93 1.46
N THR A 44 9.67 -8.63 2.01
CA THR A 44 8.39 -9.22 1.60
C THR A 44 7.55 -8.18 0.86
N TYR A 45 7.08 -8.52 -0.34
CA TYR A 45 6.05 -7.72 -1.00
C TYR A 45 4.72 -7.86 -0.25
N LEU A 46 3.98 -6.76 -0.08
CA LEU A 46 2.71 -6.76 0.66
C LEU A 46 1.64 -6.03 -0.17
N ASP A 47 0.52 -6.71 -0.38
CA ASP A 47 -0.71 -6.14 -0.92
C ASP A 47 -1.54 -5.55 0.22
N SER A 48 -2.05 -4.34 0.01
CA SER A 48 -2.92 -3.65 0.96
C SER A 48 -4.40 -3.64 0.57
N CYS A 49 -4.74 -4.20 -0.59
CA CYS A 49 -6.02 -3.96 -1.28
C CYS A 49 -6.37 -2.47 -1.41
N THR A 50 -5.37 -1.59 -1.36
CA THR A 50 -5.52 -0.19 -1.74
C THR A 50 -5.71 -0.16 -3.25
N GLY A 51 -6.82 0.39 -3.70
CA GLY A 51 -7.15 0.45 -5.12
C GLY A 51 -6.47 1.62 -5.81
N ILE A 52 -6.04 1.39 -7.04
CA ILE A 52 -5.75 2.43 -8.01
C ILE A 52 -6.66 2.23 -9.23
N ALA A 53 -7.62 3.15 -9.39
CA ALA A 53 -8.54 3.14 -10.52
C ALA A 53 -7.99 4.08 -11.59
N TYR A 54 -7.78 3.59 -12.81
CA TYR A 54 -7.34 4.38 -13.96
C TYR A 54 -8.50 4.76 -14.85
N LYS A 55 -8.48 6.00 -15.34
CA LYS A 55 -9.45 6.48 -16.33
C LYS A 55 -8.93 6.25 -17.74
N ALA A 56 -9.72 5.56 -18.56
CA ALA A 56 -9.38 5.19 -19.92
C ALA A 56 -8.89 6.39 -20.75
N LYS A 57 -7.81 6.20 -21.51
CA LYS A 57 -7.24 7.18 -22.45
C LYS A 57 -6.88 8.51 -21.80
N THR A 58 -6.52 8.50 -20.52
CA THR A 58 -6.04 9.69 -19.81
C THR A 58 -4.83 9.33 -18.92
N THR A 59 -4.27 10.35 -18.28
CA THR A 59 -3.24 10.23 -17.24
C THR A 59 -3.82 10.23 -15.82
N LYS A 60 -5.15 10.29 -15.69
CA LYS A 60 -5.86 10.42 -14.43
C LYS A 60 -6.10 9.07 -13.76
N PHE A 61 -5.97 9.07 -12.44
CA PHE A 61 -6.26 7.90 -11.61
C PHE A 61 -6.80 8.31 -10.24
N LYS A 62 -7.55 7.43 -9.59
CA LYS A 62 -8.01 7.59 -8.20
C LYS A 62 -7.30 6.61 -7.30
N ILE A 63 -6.86 7.08 -6.13
CA ILE A 63 -6.41 6.21 -5.04
C ILE A 63 -7.58 5.95 -4.10
N VAL A 64 -7.78 4.67 -3.76
CA VAL A 64 -8.86 4.18 -2.88
C VAL A 64 -8.21 3.39 -1.75
N THR A 65 -7.93 4.04 -0.61
CA THR A 65 -7.17 3.45 0.51
C THR A 65 -7.72 2.09 0.97
N GLU A 66 -9.04 2.00 1.08
CA GLU A 66 -9.78 0.76 1.35
C GLU A 66 -10.72 0.47 0.17
N CYS A 67 -10.32 -0.44 -0.73
CA CYS A 67 -11.08 -0.73 -1.94
C CYS A 67 -11.94 -1.98 -1.77
N SER A 68 -13.24 -1.78 -1.61
CA SER A 68 -14.21 -2.85 -1.38
C SER A 68 -14.22 -3.90 -2.50
N GLU A 69 -14.01 -3.47 -3.73
CA GLU A 69 -14.02 -4.27 -4.94
C GLU A 69 -12.82 -5.23 -4.98
N LEU A 70 -11.66 -4.79 -4.49
CA LEU A 70 -10.46 -5.63 -4.38
C LEU A 70 -10.54 -6.56 -3.16
N ILE A 71 -11.05 -6.07 -2.03
CA ILE A 71 -11.21 -6.88 -0.82
C ILE A 71 -12.16 -8.05 -1.07
N ASN A 72 -13.22 -7.83 -1.85
CA ASN A 72 -14.24 -8.83 -2.18
C ASN A 72 -14.03 -9.46 -3.56
N ILE A 73 -12.82 -9.36 -4.14
CA ILE A 73 -12.53 -9.96 -5.43
C ILE A 73 -12.77 -11.48 -5.37
N ALA A 74 -13.36 -12.04 -6.42
CA ALA A 74 -13.68 -13.47 -6.45
C ALA A 74 -12.40 -14.31 -6.29
N SER A 75 -12.45 -15.38 -5.49
CA SER A 75 -11.27 -16.22 -5.21
C SER A 75 -10.70 -16.93 -6.45
N ASN A 76 -11.51 -17.06 -7.51
CA ASN A 76 -11.12 -17.62 -8.80
C ASN A 76 -10.83 -16.55 -9.87
N PHE A 77 -10.72 -15.27 -9.47
CA PHE A 77 -10.40 -14.19 -10.38
C PHE A 77 -9.01 -14.39 -11.00
N ASN A 78 -8.91 -14.23 -12.32
CA ASN A 78 -7.69 -14.53 -13.09
C ASN A 78 -7.48 -13.53 -14.25
N GLU A 79 -7.94 -12.29 -14.08
CA GLU A 79 -7.77 -11.24 -15.10
C GLU A 79 -6.67 -10.26 -14.69
N HIS A 80 -6.19 -9.46 -15.64
CA HIS A 80 -5.15 -8.46 -15.40
C HIS A 80 -5.61 -7.34 -14.44
N TYR A 81 -6.90 -6.96 -14.52
CA TYR A 81 -7.49 -5.84 -13.79
C TYR A 81 -9.00 -6.05 -13.64
N LEU A 82 -9.61 -5.34 -12.68
CA LEU A 82 -11.06 -5.28 -12.55
C LEU A 82 -11.62 -4.18 -13.47
N PRO A 83 -12.55 -4.49 -14.39
CA PRO A 83 -13.25 -3.46 -15.14
C PRO A 83 -14.21 -2.71 -14.21
N ILE A 84 -14.18 -1.38 -14.26
CA ILE A 84 -14.94 -0.51 -13.35
C ILE A 84 -15.57 0.68 -14.08
N ASP A 85 -16.60 1.26 -13.49
CA ASP A 85 -17.02 2.62 -13.81
C ASP A 85 -16.19 3.62 -12.99
N TYR A 86 -15.29 4.35 -13.66
CA TYR A 86 -14.40 5.30 -12.98
C TYR A 86 -15.17 6.43 -12.29
N GLY A 87 -16.36 6.80 -12.82
CA GLY A 87 -17.21 7.82 -12.25
C GLY A 87 -17.77 7.43 -10.88
N SER A 88 -18.05 6.15 -10.67
CA SER A 88 -18.65 5.63 -9.43
C SER A 88 -17.62 5.35 -8.33
N ILE A 89 -16.33 5.24 -8.65
CA ILE A 89 -15.28 5.01 -7.66
C ILE A 89 -15.06 6.27 -6.82
N ASN A 90 -15.23 6.14 -5.51
CA ASN A 90 -14.85 7.17 -4.54
C ASN A 90 -13.36 7.03 -4.21
N GLY A 91 -12.61 8.09 -4.46
CA GLY A 91 -11.17 8.10 -4.21
C GLY A 91 -10.58 9.46 -4.54
N ILE A 92 -9.30 9.63 -4.22
CA ILE A 92 -8.57 10.87 -4.43
C ILE A 92 -8.04 10.87 -5.86
N GLU A 93 -8.58 11.74 -6.71
CA GLU A 93 -8.14 11.86 -8.11
C GLU A 93 -6.80 12.61 -8.19
N LEU A 94 -5.84 11.97 -8.85
CA LEU A 94 -4.53 12.50 -9.18
C LEU A 94 -4.30 12.40 -10.69
N ASP A 95 -3.29 13.13 -11.17
CA ASP A 95 -2.90 13.13 -12.58
C ASP A 95 -1.41 12.83 -12.71
N SER A 96 -1.08 11.74 -13.41
CA SER A 96 0.31 11.32 -13.61
C SER A 96 1.11 12.23 -14.56
N SER A 97 0.46 13.20 -15.21
CA SER A 97 1.13 14.29 -15.93
C SER A 97 1.60 15.43 -15.00
N GLN A 98 1.10 15.48 -13.76
CA GLN A 98 1.36 16.53 -12.78
C GLN A 98 2.27 16.02 -11.65
N GLY A 99 3.45 15.51 -12.00
CA GLY A 99 4.44 15.03 -11.02
C GLY A 99 5.45 14.03 -11.60
N ILE A 100 6.32 13.49 -10.74
CA ILE A 100 7.37 12.54 -11.13
C ILE A 100 6.87 11.11 -10.89
N TYR A 101 6.19 10.57 -11.88
CA TYR A 101 5.69 9.19 -11.87
C TYR A 101 6.56 8.26 -12.72
N ASN A 102 6.61 6.98 -12.36
CA ASN A 102 7.35 5.91 -13.07
C ASN A 102 8.88 6.08 -13.11
N GLN A 103 9.43 7.04 -12.36
CA GLN A 103 10.87 7.29 -12.25
C GLN A 103 11.34 7.03 -10.82
N LEU A 104 12.61 6.65 -10.65
CA LEU A 104 13.22 6.52 -9.34
C LEU A 104 13.33 7.91 -8.68
N LEU A 105 13.08 7.97 -7.38
CA LEU A 105 12.98 9.21 -6.63
C LEU A 105 14.11 9.34 -5.61
N THR A 106 14.53 10.57 -5.31
CA THR A 106 15.38 10.85 -4.15
C THR A 106 14.54 10.85 -2.86
N PRO A 107 15.14 10.69 -1.67
CA PRO A 107 14.41 10.81 -0.39
C PRO A 107 13.55 12.08 -0.29
N LYS A 108 14.10 13.22 -0.73
CA LYS A 108 13.38 14.49 -0.76
C LYS A 108 12.18 14.45 -1.71
N GLN A 109 12.36 13.91 -2.91
CA GLN A 109 11.28 13.79 -3.88
C GLN A 109 10.15 12.90 -3.38
N ILE A 110 10.46 11.80 -2.65
CA ILE A 110 9.44 10.91 -2.08
C ILE A 110 8.61 11.65 -1.02
N LEU A 111 9.25 12.39 -0.12
CA LEU A 111 8.56 13.19 0.91
C LEU A 111 7.62 14.26 0.33
N GLU A 112 7.98 14.80 -0.84
CA GLU A 112 7.20 15.83 -1.53
C GLU A 112 6.20 15.23 -2.55
N HIS A 113 6.27 13.93 -2.84
CA HIS A 113 5.50 13.32 -3.91
C HIS A 113 4.00 13.24 -3.56
N PRO A 114 3.09 13.76 -4.42
CA PRO A 114 1.67 13.87 -4.10
C PRO A 114 1.05 12.51 -3.79
N ALA A 115 1.29 11.49 -4.62
CA ALA A 115 0.78 10.15 -4.33
C ALA A 115 1.27 9.58 -2.98
N TRP A 116 2.59 9.61 -2.68
CA TRP A 116 3.14 9.20 -1.37
C TRP A 116 2.45 9.90 -0.20
N ASN A 117 2.14 11.17 -0.39
CA ASN A 117 1.47 11.98 0.61
C ASN A 117 -0.03 11.69 0.76
N GLU A 118 -0.64 10.99 -0.19
CA GLU A 118 -2.04 10.57 -0.11
C GLU A 118 -2.25 9.29 0.70
N PHE A 119 -1.35 8.31 0.60
CA PHE A 119 -1.51 7.04 1.32
C PHE A 119 -0.75 6.95 2.63
N ILE A 120 0.22 7.83 2.91
CA ILE A 120 0.83 7.97 4.24
C ILE A 120 0.60 9.40 4.73
N LYS A 121 -0.43 9.56 5.56
CA LYS A 121 -0.77 10.88 6.13
C LYS A 121 0.22 11.26 7.22
N ASP A 122 0.74 10.30 7.98
CA ASP A 122 1.81 10.53 8.94
C ASP A 122 3.17 10.77 8.26
N LYS A 123 3.57 12.04 8.17
CA LYS A 123 4.86 12.44 7.57
C LYS A 123 6.08 11.95 8.35
N SER A 124 5.94 11.75 9.66
CA SER A 124 7.03 11.20 10.46
C SER A 124 7.24 9.73 10.11
N LEU A 125 6.16 8.96 9.95
CA LEU A 125 6.21 7.57 9.50
C LEU A 125 6.83 7.46 8.11
N LEU A 126 6.39 8.28 7.15
CA LEU A 126 6.96 8.28 5.79
C LEU A 126 8.46 8.58 5.84
N LYS A 127 8.88 9.58 6.61
CA LYS A 127 10.30 9.93 6.76
C LYS A 127 11.11 8.78 7.36
N THR A 128 10.64 8.20 8.47
CA THR A 128 11.31 7.06 9.11
C THR A 128 11.44 5.89 8.14
N TYR A 129 10.38 5.58 7.40
CA TYR A 129 10.40 4.51 6.41
C TYR A 129 11.42 4.74 5.29
N ILE A 130 11.49 5.97 4.76
CA ILE A 130 12.48 6.37 3.75
C ILE A 130 13.89 6.22 4.34
N ASP A 131 14.15 6.78 5.52
CA ASP A 131 15.47 6.74 6.16
C ASP A 131 15.93 5.28 6.38
N LEU A 132 15.03 4.40 6.85
CA LEU A 132 15.31 2.98 7.03
C LEU A 132 15.58 2.28 5.69
N PHE A 133 14.75 2.52 4.68
CA PHE A 133 14.94 1.91 3.36
C PHE A 133 16.30 2.32 2.76
N PHE A 134 16.65 3.60 2.76
CA PHE A 134 17.92 4.09 2.20
C PHE A 134 19.14 3.68 3.04
N LYS A 135 18.97 3.47 4.36
CA LYS A 135 19.99 2.85 5.20
C LYS A 135 20.25 1.40 4.77
N LEU A 136 19.19 0.64 4.49
CA LEU A 136 19.29 -0.77 4.12
C LEU A 136 19.69 -0.98 2.66
N LYS A 137 19.33 -0.04 1.78
CA LYS A 137 19.68 -0.05 0.35
C LYS A 137 20.17 1.34 -0.10
N PRO A 138 21.44 1.66 0.14
CA PRO A 138 22.01 2.96 -0.23
C PRO A 138 21.95 3.26 -1.73
N GLY A 139 21.82 4.54 -2.05
CA GLY A 139 21.82 5.08 -3.43
C GLY A 139 21.02 6.38 -3.51
N ASP A 140 21.20 7.15 -4.58
CA ASP A 140 20.59 8.49 -4.68
C ASP A 140 19.17 8.49 -5.28
N GLY A 141 18.80 7.45 -6.03
CA GLY A 141 17.49 7.30 -6.65
C GLY A 141 16.94 5.90 -6.43
N LYS A 142 15.89 5.80 -5.60
CA LYS A 142 15.21 4.55 -5.24
C LYS A 142 13.75 4.83 -4.96
N MET A 143 12.94 3.78 -4.84
CA MET A 143 11.50 3.91 -4.69
C MET A 143 10.87 4.66 -5.87
N ARG A 144 9.66 4.30 -6.24
CA ARG A 144 8.90 5.03 -7.24
C ARG A 144 7.43 4.80 -7.02
N PHE A 145 6.63 5.72 -7.53
CA PHE A 145 5.21 5.51 -7.65
C PHE A 145 4.91 5.07 -9.09
N TRP A 146 4.67 3.78 -9.28
CA TRP A 146 4.45 3.18 -10.59
C TRP A 146 2.95 3.19 -10.93
N VAL A 147 2.60 3.84 -12.03
CA VAL A 147 1.23 4.00 -12.53
C VAL A 147 1.13 3.62 -14.00
N ASN A 148 -0.02 3.07 -14.37
CA ASN A 148 -0.41 3.01 -15.78
C ASN A 148 -0.74 4.38 -16.34
N LYS A 149 -0.47 4.54 -17.63
CA LYS A 149 -0.83 5.72 -18.42
C LYS A 149 -1.65 5.28 -19.62
N GLU A 150 -2.67 6.06 -19.96
CA GLU A 150 -3.42 5.92 -21.21
C GLU A 150 -4.00 4.52 -21.43
N THR A 151 -4.55 3.93 -20.36
CA THR A 151 -5.17 2.60 -20.42
C THR A 151 -6.31 2.58 -21.45
N LYS A 152 -6.50 1.47 -22.17
CA LYS A 152 -7.56 1.40 -23.20
C LYS A 152 -8.97 1.42 -22.60
N LYS A 153 -9.10 0.95 -21.36
CA LYS A 153 -10.35 0.84 -20.59
C LYS A 153 -10.14 1.41 -19.19
N ASN A 154 -11.24 1.72 -18.51
CA ASN A 154 -11.19 1.97 -17.09
C ASN A 154 -10.82 0.66 -16.40
N GLU A 155 -9.84 0.73 -15.51
CA GLU A 155 -9.31 -0.45 -14.83
C GLU A 155 -9.06 -0.12 -13.36
N LEU A 156 -9.38 -1.06 -12.48
CA LEU A 156 -9.00 -1.04 -11.08
C LEU A 156 -7.94 -2.11 -10.85
N ARG A 157 -6.84 -1.72 -10.21
CA ARG A 157 -5.74 -2.58 -9.80
C ARG A 157 -5.44 -2.36 -8.32
N ALA A 158 -4.77 -3.31 -7.70
CA ALA A 158 -4.22 -3.13 -6.36
C ALA A 158 -2.90 -2.36 -6.42
N LEU A 159 -2.67 -1.56 -5.39
CA LEU A 159 -1.43 -0.83 -5.14
C LEU A 159 -0.62 -1.61 -4.11
N TYR A 160 0.51 -2.16 -4.54
CA TYR A 160 1.39 -2.99 -3.71
C TYR A 160 2.59 -2.19 -3.23
N VAL A 161 3.13 -2.55 -2.07
CA VAL A 161 4.49 -2.14 -1.69
C VAL A 161 5.46 -3.30 -1.95
N ASN A 162 6.40 -3.08 -2.87
CA ASN A 162 7.40 -4.08 -3.21
C ASN A 162 8.37 -4.35 -2.04
N GLY A 163 9.12 -5.43 -2.13
CA GLY A 163 10.25 -5.70 -1.25
C GLY A 163 11.46 -4.80 -1.58
N ILE A 164 12.45 -4.80 -0.68
CA ILE A 164 13.67 -3.99 -0.77
C ILE A 164 14.50 -4.28 -2.03
N ASP A 165 14.55 -5.54 -2.48
CA ASP A 165 15.27 -5.93 -3.69
C ASP A 165 14.70 -5.29 -4.95
N SER A 166 13.39 -5.03 -4.95
CA SER A 166 12.68 -4.29 -5.99
C SER A 166 12.50 -2.81 -5.64
N ASP A 167 13.44 -2.26 -4.86
CA ASP A 167 13.54 -0.87 -4.41
C ASP A 167 12.25 -0.33 -3.75
N SER A 168 11.41 -1.19 -3.17
CA SER A 168 10.23 -0.82 -2.40
C SER A 168 9.26 0.16 -3.09
N TYR A 169 9.02 -0.06 -4.39
CA TYR A 169 8.05 0.72 -5.17
C TYR A 169 6.62 0.62 -4.60
N ALA A 170 5.88 1.72 -4.71
CA ALA A 170 4.43 1.67 -4.70
C ALA A 170 3.97 1.32 -6.13
N ASN A 171 3.55 0.08 -6.34
CA ASN A 171 3.30 -0.48 -7.66
C ASN A 171 1.80 -0.61 -7.95
N GLY A 172 1.28 0.24 -8.84
CA GLY A 172 -0.11 0.22 -9.29
C GLY A 172 -0.34 -0.43 -10.67
N ASN A 173 0.71 -0.93 -11.32
CA ASN A 173 0.64 -1.48 -12.69
C ASN A 173 0.50 -3.00 -12.72
N TYR A 174 0.73 -3.68 -11.60
CA TYR A 174 0.78 -5.14 -11.56
C TYR A 174 -0.56 -5.79 -11.91
N ASP A 175 -0.50 -7.00 -12.44
CA ASP A 175 -1.71 -7.76 -12.78
C ASP A 175 -2.29 -8.45 -11.54
N LEU A 176 -3.62 -8.45 -11.45
CA LEU A 176 -4.35 -8.99 -10.30
C LEU A 176 -4.33 -10.53 -10.19
N TYR A 177 -3.97 -11.26 -11.26
CA TYR A 177 -3.88 -12.72 -11.22
C TYR A 177 -2.58 -13.25 -10.61
N TYR A 178 -1.58 -12.39 -10.36
CA TYR A 178 -0.36 -12.83 -9.69
C TYR A 178 -0.60 -13.08 -8.20
N SER A 179 0.33 -13.81 -7.57
CA SER A 179 0.28 -14.08 -6.14
C SER A 179 0.26 -12.78 -5.33
N ALA A 180 -0.65 -12.69 -4.35
CA ALA A 180 -0.71 -11.61 -3.38
C ALA A 180 -0.31 -12.09 -1.98
N SER A 181 0.34 -11.23 -1.21
CA SER A 181 0.76 -11.50 0.17
C SER A 181 0.19 -10.42 1.08
N PHE A 182 -0.53 -10.83 2.13
CA PHE A 182 -1.32 -9.91 2.96
C PHE A 182 -0.92 -10.01 4.43
N LEU A 183 -0.61 -8.87 5.04
CA LEU A 183 -0.78 -8.72 6.48
C LEU A 183 -2.26 -8.43 6.76
N ARG A 184 -2.82 -9.07 7.79
CA ARG A 184 -4.25 -8.98 8.11
C ARG A 184 -4.45 -8.53 9.54
N VAL A 185 -5.47 -7.71 9.77
CA VAL A 185 -5.95 -7.35 11.11
C VAL A 185 -7.35 -7.87 11.34
N THR A 186 -7.60 -8.26 12.59
CA THR A 186 -8.94 -8.50 13.12
C THR A 186 -9.40 -7.26 13.88
N GLN A 187 -10.33 -6.49 13.34
CA GLN A 187 -10.95 -5.41 14.10
C GLN A 187 -11.93 -5.99 15.14
N LYS A 188 -11.72 -5.66 16.42
CA LYS A 188 -12.78 -5.78 17.43
C LYS A 188 -13.77 -4.64 17.19
N ALA A 189 -15.04 -4.94 16.96
CA ALA A 189 -16.07 -3.92 16.84
C ALA A 189 -16.12 -3.06 18.11
N PRO A 190 -16.32 -1.73 18.01
CA PRO A 190 -16.51 -0.87 19.17
C PRO A 190 -17.73 -1.37 19.94
N THR A 191 -17.54 -1.64 21.24
CA THR A 191 -18.61 -2.02 22.15
C THR A 191 -19.71 -0.98 22.06
N ALA A 192 -20.89 -1.36 21.56
CA ALA A 192 -22.04 -0.48 21.61
C ALA A 192 -22.27 -0.13 23.09
N LEU A 193 -22.04 1.13 23.46
CA LEU A 193 -22.48 1.66 24.74
C LEU A 193 -23.99 1.43 24.80
N SER A 194 -24.40 0.46 25.60
CA SER A 194 -25.79 0.29 25.98
C SER A 194 -26.23 1.60 26.61
N ARG A 195 -27.02 2.38 25.89
CA ARG A 195 -27.87 3.39 26.51
C ARG A 195 -28.86 2.64 27.39
N GLU A 196 -28.49 2.42 28.65
CA GLU A 196 -29.46 2.14 29.68
C GLU A 196 -30.40 3.35 29.74
N LYS A 197 -31.62 3.13 29.24
CA LYS A 197 -32.74 4.01 29.54
C LYS A 197 -33.08 3.76 31.01
N PHE A 198 -32.88 4.76 31.84
CA PHE A 198 -33.65 4.93 33.07
C PHE A 198 -35.02 5.51 32.72
#